data_AF-A0A2V8U4B4-F1
#
_entry.id   AF-A0A2V8U4B4-F1
#
_cell.length_a   1.000
_cell.length_b   1.000
_cell.length_c   1.000
_cell.angle_alpha   90.00
_cell.angle_beta   90.00
_cell.angle_gamma   90.00
#
_symmetry.space_group_name_H-M   'P 1'
#
loop_
_entity.id
_entity.type
_entity.pdbx_description
1 polymer ?
#
loop_
_entity_poly.entity_id
_entity_poly.type
_entity_poly.pdbx_seq_one_letter_code
_entity_poly.pdbx_strand_id
1 'polypeptide(L)'
;MGIHILNLATMAVAAALTWMAVDPLLDAVYVLRCFYGESIATGEDLRAAFRRAVALALLVLVLITAAPPASAQQRVPDSAAPAIDAGELDRAIGEVIHRREFTWRVPRPAGEDPQGRWVGWVRSAYDLAADLWDLIVKTIRDWLRQKPGADVGGKDAPVTRRMLELLIVLVVALAVGAAVLFFRRPAPVVKAAAVTAAAPAVDLADESLTADQLPESSWRKLAEEWLSKGDCRLALRALYLAGLNYLGERGVVSIRRWKSGLDYRREVERRTRATPELAPVFTRNVAIFERGWYGRHAVDRETVEAFAAGLMEMKTYAERP
;
A
#
# COMPACT_ATOMS: atom_id res chain seq x y z
N MET A 1 -64.19 13.76 7.15
CA MET A 1 -63.35 13.25 8.26
C MET A 1 -62.06 12.72 7.65
N GLY A 2 -60.90 13.34 7.90
CA GLY A 2 -59.63 12.81 7.34
C GLY A 2 -58.44 13.77 7.20
N ILE A 3 -58.52 15.02 7.68
CA ILE A 3 -57.43 16.02 7.53
C ILE A 3 -56.48 16.08 8.74
N HIS A 4 -56.66 15.22 9.76
CA HIS A 4 -55.87 15.28 11.00
C HIS A 4 -54.57 14.47 11.01
N ILE A 5 -54.23 13.74 9.96
CA ILE A 5 -53.05 12.84 9.95
C ILE A 5 -51.75 13.60 9.66
N LEU A 6 -51.83 14.74 8.96
CA LEU A 6 -50.70 15.64 8.67
C LEU A 6 -50.70 16.82 9.64
N ASN A 7 -50.57 16.54 10.93
CA ASN A 7 -50.32 17.59 11.92
C ASN A 7 -48.83 17.97 11.84
N LEU A 8 -48.51 19.26 11.88
CA LEU A 8 -47.11 19.73 11.91
C LEU A 8 -46.31 19.04 13.02
N ALA A 9 -46.97 18.71 14.13
CA ALA A 9 -46.41 17.94 15.23
C ALA A 9 -45.98 16.52 14.81
N THR A 10 -46.77 15.79 14.01
CA THR A 10 -46.40 14.42 13.57
C THR A 10 -45.24 14.45 12.58
N MET A 11 -45.17 15.45 11.71
CA MET A 11 -44.01 15.64 10.82
C MET A 11 -42.75 16.06 11.58
N ALA A 12 -42.86 16.94 12.56
CA ALA A 12 -41.73 17.35 13.40
C ALA A 12 -41.19 16.17 14.21
N VAL A 13 -42.07 15.34 14.78
CA VAL A 13 -41.67 14.13 15.51
C VAL A 13 -41.01 13.10 14.58
N ALA A 14 -41.56 12.87 13.39
CA ALA A 14 -40.97 11.96 12.41
C ALA A 14 -39.58 12.43 11.92
N ALA A 15 -39.42 13.73 11.68
CA ALA A 15 -38.13 14.33 11.30
C ALA A 15 -37.12 14.25 12.44
N ALA A 16 -37.52 14.52 13.68
CA ALA A 16 -36.67 14.41 14.86
C ALA A 16 -36.21 12.95 15.10
N LEU A 17 -37.11 11.98 14.95
CA LEU A 17 -36.78 10.55 15.06
C LEU A 17 -35.81 10.10 13.96
N THR A 18 -36.02 10.58 12.74
CA THR A 18 -35.13 10.26 11.61
C THR A 18 -33.75 10.87 11.84
N TRP A 19 -33.68 12.11 12.31
CA TRP A 19 -32.41 12.76 12.64
C TRP A 19 -31.68 12.02 13.77
N MET A 20 -32.36 11.68 14.88
CA MET A 20 -31.78 10.88 15.96
C MET A 20 -31.31 9.48 15.54
N ALA A 21 -31.90 8.89 14.50
CA ALA A 21 -31.47 7.59 13.99
C ALA A 21 -30.27 7.70 13.03
N VAL A 22 -30.23 8.75 12.20
CA VAL A 22 -29.21 8.93 11.16
C VAL A 22 -27.92 9.52 11.71
N ASP A 23 -28.00 10.48 12.63
CA ASP A 23 -26.86 11.20 13.22
C ASP A 23 -25.82 10.26 13.88
N PRO A 24 -26.19 9.36 14.81
CA PRO A 24 -25.22 8.44 15.41
C PRO A 24 -24.66 7.42 14.41
N LEU A 25 -25.40 7.13 13.34
CA LEU A 25 -24.97 6.21 12.29
C LEU A 25 -23.91 6.85 11.39
N LEU A 26 -24.08 8.14 11.08
CA LEU A 26 -23.08 8.95 10.37
C LEU A 26 -21.81 9.11 11.20
N ASP A 27 -21.94 9.41 12.50
CA ASP A 27 -20.81 9.54 13.42
C ASP A 27 -20.05 8.21 13.56
N ALA A 28 -20.75 7.09 13.68
CA ALA A 28 -20.12 5.77 13.74
C ALA A 28 -19.33 5.44 12.46
N VAL A 29 -19.89 5.74 11.28
CA VAL A 29 -19.21 5.55 10.00
C VAL A 29 -18.00 6.49 9.87
N TYR A 30 -18.11 7.73 10.34
CA TYR A 30 -17.03 8.70 10.32
C TYR A 30 -15.85 8.25 11.19
N VAL A 31 -16.12 7.88 12.45
CA VAL A 31 -15.12 7.37 13.39
C VAL A 31 -14.46 6.11 12.82
N LEU A 32 -15.25 5.19 12.25
CA LEU A 32 -14.71 3.97 11.65
C LEU A 32 -13.79 4.27 10.46
N ARG A 33 -14.17 5.22 9.60
CA ARG A 33 -13.36 5.62 8.44
C ARG A 33 -12.05 6.29 8.85
N CYS A 34 -12.09 7.19 9.83
CA CYS A 34 -10.90 7.84 10.39
C CYS A 34 -9.97 6.81 11.04
N PHE A 35 -10.52 5.94 11.88
CA PHE A 35 -9.76 4.90 12.57
C PHE A 35 -9.13 3.89 11.61
N TYR A 36 -9.85 3.42 10.59
CA TYR A 36 -9.28 2.51 9.58
C TYR A 36 -8.20 3.21 8.74
N GLY A 37 -8.41 4.47 8.37
CA GLY A 37 -7.40 5.26 7.65
C GLY A 37 -6.11 5.40 8.46
N GLU A 38 -6.22 5.69 9.75
CA GLU A 38 -5.08 5.82 10.66
C GLU A 38 -4.42 4.48 10.99
N SER A 39 -5.22 3.40 11.10
CA SER A 39 -4.74 2.03 11.35
C SER A 39 -3.95 1.46 10.18
N ILE A 40 -4.25 1.85 8.93
CA ILE A 40 -3.46 1.47 7.75
C ILE A 40 -2.04 2.05 7.82
N ALA A 41 -1.90 3.29 8.32
CA ALA A 41 -0.60 3.95 8.41
C ALA A 41 0.20 3.50 9.64
N THR A 42 -0.47 3.24 10.76
CA THR A 42 0.17 2.96 12.06
C THR A 42 0.32 1.47 12.37
N GLY A 43 -0.53 0.61 11.78
CA GLY A 43 -0.53 -0.84 12.01
C GLY A 43 -1.05 -1.26 13.40
N GLU A 44 -1.70 -0.38 14.15
CA GLU A 44 -2.21 -0.66 15.49
C GLU A 44 -3.28 -1.77 15.53
N ASP A 45 -4.09 -1.89 14.47
CA ASP A 45 -5.07 -2.97 14.34
C ASP A 45 -4.40 -4.36 14.29
N LEU A 46 -3.25 -4.48 13.60
CA LEU A 46 -2.46 -5.71 13.56
C LEU A 46 -1.85 -6.04 14.93
N ARG A 47 -1.42 -5.03 15.70
CA ARG A 47 -0.93 -5.23 17.07
C ARG A 47 -2.04 -5.69 18.02
N ALA A 48 -3.25 -5.17 17.87
CA ALA A 48 -4.41 -5.62 18.63
C ALA A 48 -4.80 -7.06 18.25
N ALA A 49 -4.86 -7.38 16.96
CA ALA A 49 -5.11 -8.73 16.46
C ALA A 49 -4.03 -9.72 16.92
N PHE A 50 -2.76 -9.32 16.88
CA PHE A 50 -1.64 -10.14 17.35
C PHE A 50 -1.73 -10.42 18.86
N ARG A 51 -2.05 -9.41 19.68
CA ARG A 51 -2.27 -9.62 21.13
C ARG A 51 -3.40 -10.61 21.41
N ARG A 52 -4.51 -10.55 20.64
CA ARG A 52 -5.61 -11.53 20.74
C ARG A 52 -5.18 -12.93 20.31
N ALA A 53 -4.41 -13.03 19.23
CA ALA A 53 -3.86 -14.30 18.75
C ALA A 53 -2.87 -14.91 19.75
N VAL A 54 -2.02 -14.09 20.39
CA VAL A 54 -1.11 -14.52 21.46
C VAL A 54 -1.89 -15.01 22.67
N ALA A 55 -2.95 -14.31 23.09
CA ALA A 55 -3.81 -14.76 24.18
C ALA A 55 -4.48 -16.11 23.88
N LEU A 56 -4.95 -16.31 22.64
CA LEU A 56 -5.50 -17.60 22.18
C LEU A 56 -4.42 -18.70 22.13
N ALA A 57 -3.22 -18.39 21.64
CA ALA A 57 -2.11 -19.34 21.58
C ALA A 57 -1.65 -19.77 22.98
N LEU A 58 -1.60 -18.83 23.94
CA LEU A 58 -1.30 -19.14 25.34
C LEU A 58 -2.39 -20.01 25.97
N LEU A 59 -3.66 -19.77 25.66
CA LEU A 59 -4.77 -20.61 26.12
C LEU A 59 -4.68 -22.04 25.55
N VAL A 60 -4.34 -22.17 24.27
CA VAL A 60 -4.06 -23.48 23.64
C VAL A 60 -2.85 -24.17 24.28
N LEU A 61 -1.78 -23.44 24.56
CA LEU A 61 -0.60 -23.98 25.24
C LEU A 61 -0.95 -24.50 26.64
N VAL A 62 -1.72 -23.76 27.41
CA VAL A 62 -2.20 -24.19 28.73
C VAL A 62 -3.05 -25.46 28.62
N LEU A 63 -3.95 -25.54 27.63
CA LEU A 63 -4.74 -26.74 27.35
C LEU A 63 -3.87 -27.96 26.99
N ILE A 64 -2.78 -27.76 26.23
CA ILE A 64 -1.83 -28.83 25.88
C ILE A 64 -1.07 -29.29 27.12
N THR A 65 -0.65 -28.38 28.01
CA THR A 65 0.06 -28.73 29.24
C THR A 65 -0.83 -29.35 30.33
N ALA A 66 -2.15 -29.14 30.25
CA ALA A 66 -3.14 -29.73 31.16
C ALA A 66 -3.59 -31.14 30.73
N ALA A 67 -3.20 -31.60 29.53
CA ALA A 67 -3.44 -32.98 29.11
C ALA A 67 -2.54 -33.93 29.91
N PRO A 68 -3.05 -35.06 30.43
CA PRO A 68 -2.22 -36.06 31.11
C PRO A 68 -1.13 -36.54 30.13
N PRO A 69 0.11 -36.78 30.61
CA PRO A 69 1.19 -37.20 29.74
C PRO A 69 0.80 -38.53 29.08
N ALA A 70 0.57 -38.50 27.78
CA ALA A 70 0.55 -39.71 26.98
C ALA A 70 1.95 -40.31 27.11
N SER A 71 2.03 -41.50 27.70
CA SER A 71 3.28 -42.24 27.86
C SER A 71 3.93 -42.41 26.49
N ALA A 72 4.95 -41.59 26.22
CA ALA A 72 5.75 -41.69 25.03
C ALA A 72 6.55 -42.98 25.13
N GLN A 73 6.13 -44.00 24.38
CA GLN A 73 6.89 -45.24 24.23
C GLN A 73 8.27 -44.86 23.70
N GLN A 74 9.31 -45.06 24.52
CA GLN A 74 10.67 -44.78 24.13
C GLN A 74 11.07 -45.77 23.03
N ARG A 75 11.05 -45.28 21.79
CA ARG A 75 11.54 -46.05 20.65
C ARG A 75 13.06 -46.14 20.81
N VAL A 76 13.53 -47.35 21.07
CA VAL A 76 14.96 -47.68 21.07
C VAL A 76 15.56 -47.16 19.75
N PRO A 77 16.66 -46.40 19.79
CA PRO A 77 17.27 -45.92 18.57
C PRO A 77 17.95 -47.10 17.89
N ASP A 78 17.34 -47.60 16.81
CA ASP A 78 18.09 -48.41 15.85
C ASP A 78 19.17 -47.52 15.26
N SER A 79 20.40 -47.82 15.67
CA SER A 79 21.63 -47.22 15.16
C SER A 79 21.83 -47.61 13.69
N ALA A 80 21.30 -46.78 12.81
CA ALA A 80 21.96 -46.34 11.59
C ALA A 80 21.15 -45.15 11.11
N ALA A 81 21.74 -43.94 11.11
CA ALA A 81 21.20 -42.89 10.26
C ALA A 81 21.13 -43.49 8.84
N PRO A 82 19.95 -43.60 8.20
CA PRO A 82 19.88 -44.12 6.86
C PRO A 82 20.81 -43.25 6.03
N ALA A 83 21.84 -43.88 5.44
CA ALA A 83 22.69 -43.20 4.49
C ALA A 83 21.73 -42.66 3.41
N ILE A 84 21.59 -41.34 3.35
CA ILE A 84 20.67 -40.70 2.42
C ILE A 84 21.14 -41.08 1.03
N ASP A 85 20.40 -41.98 0.38
CA ASP A 85 20.68 -42.38 -0.98
C ASP A 85 20.49 -41.16 -1.87
N ALA A 86 21.55 -40.79 -2.59
CA ALA A 86 21.54 -39.62 -3.45
C ALA A 86 20.45 -39.74 -4.53
N GLY A 87 20.17 -40.96 -5.02
CA GLY A 87 19.11 -41.21 -6.00
C GLY A 87 17.71 -41.01 -5.43
N GLU A 88 17.46 -41.48 -4.21
CA GLU A 88 16.19 -41.25 -3.52
C GLU A 88 15.95 -39.77 -3.20
N LEU A 89 17.00 -39.05 -2.78
CA LEU A 89 16.93 -37.62 -2.52
C LEU A 89 16.61 -36.82 -3.79
N ASP A 90 17.28 -37.12 -4.91
CA ASP A 90 17.06 -36.41 -6.18
C ASP A 90 15.64 -36.62 -6.71
N ARG A 91 15.10 -37.84 -6.54
CA ARG A 91 13.70 -38.16 -6.85
C ARG A 91 12.73 -37.39 -5.96
N ALA A 92 12.99 -37.31 -4.66
CA ALA A 92 12.15 -36.56 -3.72
C ALA A 92 12.18 -35.05 -4.00
N ILE A 93 13.36 -34.49 -4.33
CA ILE A 93 13.52 -33.10 -4.75
C ILE A 93 12.72 -32.85 -6.03
N GLY A 94 12.86 -33.72 -7.03
CA GLY A 94 12.11 -33.65 -8.28
C GLY A 94 10.59 -33.65 -8.04
N GLU A 95 10.09 -34.56 -7.20
CA GLU A 95 8.67 -34.62 -6.85
C GLU A 95 8.19 -33.33 -6.17
N VAL A 96 8.92 -32.83 -5.17
CA VAL A 96 8.53 -31.65 -4.39
C VAL A 96 8.54 -30.39 -5.24
N ILE A 97 9.56 -30.16 -6.07
CA ILE A 97 9.65 -28.95 -6.91
C ILE A 97 8.47 -28.87 -7.90
N HIS A 98 7.95 -30.01 -8.36
CA HIS A 98 6.80 -30.06 -9.28
C HIS A 98 5.44 -29.96 -8.59
N ARG A 99 5.38 -29.91 -7.25
CA ARG A 99 4.11 -29.69 -6.55
C ARG A 99 3.57 -28.30 -6.87
N ARG A 100 2.26 -28.23 -7.01
CA ARG A 100 1.51 -27.00 -7.34
C ARG A 100 1.73 -25.85 -6.34
N GLU A 101 2.11 -26.19 -5.11
CA GLU A 101 2.43 -25.24 -4.05
C GLU A 101 3.81 -24.56 -4.22
N PHE A 102 4.76 -25.23 -4.89
CA PHE A 102 6.12 -24.73 -5.15
C PHE A 102 6.34 -24.30 -6.60
N THR A 103 5.38 -24.54 -7.49
CA THR A 103 5.40 -24.01 -8.85
C THR A 103 5.36 -22.48 -8.82
N TRP A 104 6.40 -21.84 -9.33
CA TRP A 104 6.51 -20.38 -9.42
C TRP A 104 5.28 -19.80 -10.11
N ARG A 105 4.48 -19.03 -9.38
CA ARG A 105 3.35 -18.28 -9.95
C ARG A 105 3.91 -17.00 -10.57
N VAL A 106 3.85 -16.90 -11.88
CA VAL A 106 4.14 -15.66 -12.60
C VAL A 106 3.21 -14.56 -12.02
N PRO A 107 3.75 -13.40 -11.59
CA PRO A 107 2.93 -12.26 -11.21
C PRO A 107 1.99 -11.95 -12.38
N ARG A 108 0.68 -11.89 -12.12
CA ARG A 108 -0.28 -11.52 -13.17
C ARG A 108 0.22 -10.22 -13.83
N PRO A 109 0.17 -10.12 -15.17
CA PRO A 109 0.52 -8.88 -15.85
C PRO A 109 -0.33 -7.75 -15.26
N ALA A 110 0.31 -6.62 -14.94
CA ALA A 110 -0.36 -5.42 -14.46
C ALA A 110 -1.38 -4.96 -15.52
N GLY A 111 -2.63 -5.38 -15.35
CA GLY A 111 -3.65 -5.26 -16.38
C GLY A 111 -5.04 -5.65 -15.89
N GLU A 112 -5.15 -6.48 -14.85
CA GLU A 112 -6.38 -6.68 -14.09
C GLU A 112 -6.00 -6.82 -12.62
N ASP A 113 -5.98 -5.69 -11.91
CA ASP A 113 -6.02 -5.73 -10.44
C ASP A 113 -7.22 -6.60 -10.05
N PRO A 114 -7.05 -7.58 -9.14
CA PRO A 114 -8.20 -8.23 -8.53
C PRO A 114 -8.96 -7.12 -7.85
N GLN A 115 -10.05 -6.65 -8.48
CA GLN A 115 -10.92 -5.62 -7.92
C GLN A 115 -11.18 -6.01 -6.48
N GLY A 116 -10.54 -5.26 -5.57
CA GLY A 116 -10.61 -5.57 -4.16
C GLY A 116 -12.07 -5.70 -3.81
N ARG A 117 -12.44 -6.70 -3.02
CA ARG A 117 -13.83 -6.97 -2.62
C ARG A 117 -14.55 -5.69 -2.13
N TRP A 118 -13.78 -4.73 -1.62
CA TRP A 118 -14.18 -3.36 -1.27
C TRP A 118 -14.50 -2.43 -2.45
N VAL A 119 -13.73 -2.46 -3.54
CA VAL A 119 -14.01 -1.71 -4.79
C VAL A 119 -15.30 -2.23 -5.44
N GLY A 120 -15.53 -3.55 -5.40
CA GLY A 120 -16.78 -4.16 -5.83
C GLY A 120 -17.98 -3.72 -4.99
N TRP A 121 -17.83 -3.66 -3.67
CA TRP A 121 -18.88 -3.16 -2.77
C TRP A 121 -19.17 -1.67 -2.98
N VAL A 122 -18.16 -0.82 -3.12
CA VAL A 122 -18.34 0.62 -3.38
C VAL A 122 -18.96 0.88 -4.75
N ARG A 123 -18.57 0.14 -5.80
CA ARG A 123 -19.24 0.19 -7.10
C ARG A 123 -20.68 -0.31 -7.00
N SER A 124 -20.94 -1.41 -6.31
CA SER A 124 -22.31 -1.91 -6.12
C SER A 124 -23.20 -0.93 -5.34
N ALA A 125 -22.65 -0.22 -4.36
CA ALA A 125 -23.37 0.84 -3.64
C ALA A 125 -23.64 2.05 -4.55
N TYR A 126 -22.70 2.38 -5.44
CA TYR A 126 -22.88 3.42 -6.45
C TYR A 126 -23.94 3.04 -7.48
N ASP A 127 -23.91 1.79 -7.96
CA ASP A 127 -24.85 1.27 -8.95
C ASP A 127 -26.25 1.19 -8.35
N LEU A 128 -26.40 0.72 -7.10
CA LEU A 128 -27.68 0.74 -6.37
C LEU A 128 -28.21 2.17 -6.18
N ALA A 129 -27.34 3.14 -5.88
CA ALA A 129 -27.74 4.54 -5.74
C ALA A 129 -28.12 5.17 -7.09
N ALA A 130 -27.42 4.82 -8.17
CA ALA A 130 -27.72 5.26 -9.53
C ALA A 130 -29.05 4.66 -10.03
N ASP A 131 -29.29 3.38 -9.75
CA ASP A 131 -30.54 2.69 -10.10
C ASP A 131 -31.74 3.28 -9.34
N LEU A 132 -31.56 3.60 -8.05
CA LEU A 132 -32.56 4.31 -7.25
C LEU A 132 -32.85 5.70 -7.82
N TRP A 133 -31.80 6.42 -8.24
CA TRP A 133 -31.94 7.74 -8.85
C TRP A 133 -32.70 7.68 -10.18
N ASP A 134 -32.39 6.70 -11.02
CA ASP A 134 -33.06 6.47 -12.31
C ASP A 134 -34.52 6.09 -12.13
N LEU A 135 -34.84 5.30 -11.10
CA LEU A 135 -36.22 4.99 -10.71
C LEU A 135 -36.98 6.24 -10.29
N ILE A 136 -36.39 7.08 -9.43
CA ILE A 136 -37.00 8.34 -8.97
C ILE A 136 -37.23 9.28 -10.16
N VAL A 137 -36.24 9.46 -11.04
CA VAL A 137 -36.36 10.30 -12.24
C VAL A 137 -37.42 9.75 -13.21
N LYS A 138 -37.48 8.43 -13.41
CA LYS A 138 -38.51 7.80 -14.25
C LYS A 138 -39.91 8.04 -13.67
N THR A 139 -40.11 7.81 -12.38
CA THR A 139 -41.40 8.03 -11.71
C THR A 139 -41.84 9.49 -11.81
N ILE A 140 -40.92 10.45 -11.61
CA ILE A 140 -41.20 11.88 -11.78
C ILE A 140 -41.57 12.22 -13.23
N ARG A 141 -40.83 11.68 -14.20
CA ARG A 141 -41.04 11.95 -15.63
C ARG A 141 -42.34 11.35 -16.14
N ASP A 142 -42.68 10.13 -15.74
CA ASP A 142 -43.90 9.44 -16.15
C ASP A 142 -45.13 10.11 -15.53
N TRP A 143 -45.01 10.57 -14.29
CA TRP A 143 -46.04 11.36 -13.61
C TRP A 143 -46.22 12.76 -14.23
N LEU A 144 -45.13 13.40 -14.67
CA LEU A 144 -45.17 14.69 -15.38
C LEU A 144 -45.73 14.55 -16.81
N ARG A 145 -45.60 13.37 -17.44
CA ARG A 145 -46.13 13.07 -18.78
C ARG A 145 -47.59 12.61 -18.79
N GLN A 146 -48.19 12.30 -17.65
CA GLN A 146 -49.64 12.02 -17.58
C GLN A 146 -50.43 13.30 -17.90
N LYS A 147 -50.90 13.40 -19.16
CA LYS A 147 -51.86 14.43 -19.57
C LYS A 147 -53.16 14.27 -18.75
N PRO A 148 -53.76 15.37 -18.28
CA PRO A 148 -55.06 15.30 -17.60
C PRO A 148 -56.13 14.94 -18.65
N GLY A 149 -56.77 13.79 -18.48
CA GLY A 149 -57.87 13.33 -19.33
C GLY A 149 -59.04 12.78 -18.51
N ALA A 150 -60.08 13.61 -18.42
CA ALA A 150 -61.53 13.35 -18.29
C ALA A 150 -62.12 12.53 -17.12
N ASP A 151 -62.92 13.26 -16.33
CA ASP A 151 -64.10 12.90 -15.49
C ASP A 151 -63.89 11.94 -14.29
N VAL A 152 -64.36 12.20 -13.06
CA VAL A 152 -65.71 12.60 -12.60
C VAL A 152 -65.61 13.41 -11.29
N GLY A 153 -66.59 14.29 -11.07
CA GLY A 153 -66.60 15.36 -10.07
C GLY A 153 -66.63 15.00 -8.59
N GLY A 154 -66.35 16.02 -7.77
CA GLY A 154 -66.43 16.00 -6.32
C GLY A 154 -65.55 17.09 -5.72
N LYS A 155 -66.18 18.10 -5.10
CA LYS A 155 -65.58 19.27 -4.46
C LYS A 155 -64.46 18.89 -3.47
N ASP A 156 -63.23 19.29 -3.79
CA ASP A 156 -62.30 20.08 -2.95
C ASP A 156 -60.81 19.80 -3.30
N ALA A 157 -60.17 20.84 -3.86
CA ALA A 157 -58.72 21.10 -3.99
C ALA A 157 -57.76 19.97 -4.47
N PRO A 158 -57.47 19.86 -5.78
CA PRO A 158 -56.42 18.97 -6.31
C PRO A 158 -54.98 19.54 -6.18
N VAL A 159 -54.81 20.78 -5.72
CA VAL A 159 -53.52 21.48 -5.69
C VAL A 159 -52.65 21.10 -4.49
N THR A 160 -53.25 20.78 -3.33
CA THR A 160 -52.52 20.51 -2.09
C THR A 160 -51.83 19.14 -2.06
N ARG A 161 -52.46 18.10 -2.62
CA ARG A 161 -51.86 16.75 -2.69
C ARG A 161 -50.65 16.69 -3.62
N ARG A 162 -50.78 17.26 -4.82
CA ARG A 162 -49.66 17.35 -5.78
C ARG A 162 -48.51 18.19 -5.25
N MET A 163 -48.81 19.26 -4.51
CA MET A 163 -47.80 20.12 -3.90
C MET A 163 -47.06 19.43 -2.75
N LEU A 164 -47.74 18.60 -1.94
CA LEU A 164 -47.11 17.79 -0.90
C LEU A 164 -46.22 16.69 -1.48
N GLU A 165 -46.68 15.99 -2.52
CA GLU A 165 -45.90 14.96 -3.22
C GLU A 165 -44.62 15.56 -3.84
N LEU A 166 -44.72 16.76 -4.44
CA LEU A 166 -43.55 17.51 -4.94
C LEU A 166 -42.56 17.90 -3.84
N LEU A 167 -43.05 18.32 -2.68
CA LEU A 167 -42.21 18.73 -1.55
C LEU A 167 -41.44 17.55 -0.96
N ILE A 168 -42.09 16.38 -0.84
CA ILE A 168 -41.44 15.15 -0.37
C ILE A 168 -40.37 14.68 -1.35
N VAL A 169 -40.68 14.65 -2.65
CA VAL A 169 -39.70 14.25 -3.68
C VAL A 169 -38.52 15.21 -3.72
N LEU A 170 -38.74 16.52 -3.58
CA LEU A 170 -37.68 17.52 -3.54
C LEU A 170 -36.76 17.33 -2.34
N VAL A 171 -37.32 17.07 -1.14
CA VAL A 171 -36.54 16.82 0.08
C VAL A 171 -35.73 15.53 -0.03
N VAL A 172 -36.31 14.46 -0.58
CA VAL A 172 -35.60 13.19 -0.81
C VAL A 172 -34.48 13.38 -1.83
N ALA A 173 -34.72 14.11 -2.93
CA ALA A 173 -33.70 14.40 -3.93
C ALA A 173 -32.54 15.24 -3.36
N LEU A 174 -32.84 16.24 -2.52
CA LEU A 174 -31.83 17.04 -1.83
C LEU A 174 -31.01 16.23 -0.82
N ALA A 175 -31.66 15.35 -0.05
CA ALA A 175 -30.99 14.49 0.92
C ALA A 175 -30.05 13.48 0.22
N VAL A 176 -30.50 12.87 -0.87
CA VAL A 176 -29.68 11.95 -1.69
C VAL A 176 -28.53 12.71 -2.36
N GLY A 177 -28.78 13.90 -2.92
CA GLY A 177 -27.75 14.74 -3.52
C GLY A 177 -26.68 15.17 -2.52
N ALA A 178 -27.08 15.54 -1.29
CA ALA A 178 -26.16 15.89 -0.21
C ALA A 178 -25.33 14.70 0.25
N ALA A 179 -25.94 13.51 0.40
CA ALA A 179 -25.22 12.29 0.74
C ALA A 179 -24.20 11.92 -0.34
N VAL A 180 -24.58 11.97 -1.62
CA VAL A 180 -23.66 11.70 -2.75
C VAL A 180 -22.53 12.71 -2.78
N LEU A 181 -22.80 14.01 -2.63
CA LEU A 181 -21.76 15.04 -2.55
C LEU A 181 -20.82 14.83 -1.35
N PHE A 182 -21.35 14.37 -0.21
CA PHE A 182 -20.60 14.10 1.01
C PHE A 182 -19.69 12.86 0.86
N PHE A 183 -20.22 11.77 0.29
CA PHE A 183 -19.43 10.56 -0.03
C PHE A 183 -18.46 10.77 -1.19
N ARG A 184 -18.72 11.74 -2.09
CA ARG A 184 -17.82 12.16 -3.16
C ARG A 184 -16.79 13.19 -2.73
N ARG A 185 -16.84 13.74 -1.51
CA ARG A 185 -15.76 14.63 -1.07
C ARG A 185 -14.47 13.82 -1.10
N PRO A 186 -13.47 14.21 -1.93
CA PRO A 186 -12.17 13.59 -1.84
C PRO A 186 -11.74 13.75 -0.39
N ALA A 187 -11.29 12.65 0.23
CA ALA A 187 -10.74 12.72 1.57
C ALA A 187 -9.79 13.92 1.59
N PRO A 188 -9.91 14.87 2.55
CA PRO A 188 -8.95 15.94 2.64
C PRO A 188 -7.61 15.22 2.70
N VAL A 189 -6.81 15.41 1.65
CA VAL A 189 -5.41 15.03 1.70
C VAL A 189 -4.91 15.90 2.82
N VAL A 190 -4.81 15.30 4.01
CA VAL A 190 -4.07 15.86 5.11
C VAL A 190 -2.68 15.99 4.52
N LYS A 191 -2.39 17.18 3.98
CA LYS A 191 -1.03 17.58 3.68
C LYS A 191 -0.39 17.52 5.04
N ALA A 192 0.31 16.42 5.29
CA ALA A 192 1.20 16.28 6.42
C ALA A 192 1.97 17.60 6.46
N ALA A 193 1.70 18.39 7.49
CA ALA A 193 2.50 19.56 7.76
C ALA A 193 3.91 19.00 7.83
N ALA A 194 4.74 19.44 6.88
CA ALA A 194 6.16 19.17 6.92
C ALA A 194 6.67 19.88 8.18
N VAL A 195 6.58 19.20 9.31
CA VAL A 195 7.60 19.29 10.34
C VAL A 195 8.89 19.13 9.55
N THR A 196 9.77 20.12 9.65
CA THR A 196 11.14 20.01 9.18
C THR A 196 11.75 18.87 9.99
N ALA A 197 11.49 17.65 9.54
CA ALA A 197 12.10 16.47 10.09
C ALA A 197 13.58 16.70 9.88
N ALA A 198 14.33 16.80 10.98
CA ALA A 198 15.74 16.44 10.94
C ALA A 198 15.81 15.17 10.11
N ALA A 199 16.60 15.21 9.03
CA ALA A 199 16.65 14.14 8.03
C ALA A 199 16.61 12.81 8.79
N PRO A 200 15.61 11.94 8.52
CA PRO A 200 15.46 10.70 9.27
C PRO A 200 16.83 10.04 9.28
N ALA A 201 17.29 9.59 10.45
CA ALA A 201 18.61 8.96 10.57
C ALA A 201 18.64 7.77 9.60
N VAL A 202 19.20 7.99 8.41
CA VAL A 202 19.26 6.99 7.35
C VAL A 202 20.25 5.95 7.84
N ASP A 203 19.74 4.80 8.22
CA ASP A 203 20.56 3.69 8.66
C ASP A 203 21.28 3.08 7.46
N LEU A 204 22.52 3.52 7.24
CA LEU A 204 23.35 3.01 6.15
C LEU A 204 23.58 1.49 6.25
N ALA A 205 23.42 0.85 7.40
CA ALA A 205 23.56 -0.60 7.49
C ALA A 205 22.38 -1.35 6.87
N ASP A 206 21.22 -0.70 6.69
CA ASP A 206 20.04 -1.31 6.11
C ASP A 206 20.23 -1.61 4.61
N GLU A 207 20.11 -2.88 4.24
CA GLU A 207 20.18 -3.37 2.86
C GLU A 207 18.98 -2.96 2.00
N SER A 208 17.87 -2.57 2.63
CA SER A 208 16.67 -2.13 1.93
C SER A 208 16.80 -0.72 1.31
N LEU A 209 17.85 0.02 1.69
CA LEU A 209 18.13 1.36 1.19
C LEU A 209 18.38 1.38 -0.31
N THR A 210 17.71 2.32 -0.97
CA THR A 210 17.85 2.59 -2.40
C THR A 210 18.48 3.96 -2.63
N ALA A 211 19.27 4.08 -3.70
CA ALA A 211 20.04 5.29 -4.00
C ALA A 211 19.17 6.51 -4.34
N ASP A 212 17.90 6.32 -4.68
CA ASP A 212 16.92 7.37 -5.00
C ASP A 212 16.32 8.07 -3.76
N GLN A 213 16.59 7.59 -2.54
CA GLN A 213 16.02 8.14 -1.31
C GLN A 213 16.61 9.49 -0.90
N LEU A 214 17.89 9.74 -1.23
CA LEU A 214 18.53 11.03 -1.00
C LEU A 214 19.24 11.51 -2.28
N PRO A 215 19.38 12.84 -2.45
CA PRO A 215 20.22 13.41 -3.49
C PRO A 215 21.69 13.01 -3.32
N GLU A 216 22.42 12.94 -4.42
CA GLU A 216 23.86 12.65 -4.45
C GLU A 216 24.66 13.44 -3.40
N SER A 217 24.40 14.75 -3.29
CA SER A 217 25.10 15.64 -2.36
C SER A 217 24.90 15.26 -0.89
N SER A 218 23.72 14.72 -0.55
CA SER A 218 23.41 14.28 0.81
C SER A 218 24.09 12.97 1.15
N TRP A 219 24.15 12.03 0.20
CA TRP A 219 24.94 10.80 0.34
C TRP A 219 26.44 11.09 0.53
N ARG A 220 26.98 12.08 -0.19
CA ARG A 220 28.39 12.49 -0.04
C ARG A 220 28.68 13.10 1.33
N LYS A 221 27.78 13.92 1.88
CA LYS A 221 27.90 14.44 3.25
C LYS A 221 27.89 13.31 4.28
N LEU A 222 26.97 12.35 4.15
CA LEU A 222 26.94 11.16 5.01
C LEU A 222 28.25 10.37 4.92
N ALA A 223 28.81 10.21 3.72
CA ALA A 223 30.11 9.55 3.56
C ALA A 223 31.23 10.27 4.32
N GLU A 224 31.31 11.60 4.23
CA GLU A 224 32.31 12.41 4.92
C GLU A 224 32.14 12.33 6.45
N GLU A 225 30.90 12.38 6.94
CA GLU A 225 30.59 12.21 8.36
C GLU A 225 31.06 10.85 8.89
N TRP A 226 30.75 9.75 8.20
CA TRP A 226 31.19 8.41 8.61
C TRP A 226 32.70 8.20 8.45
N LEU A 227 33.32 8.84 7.46
CA LEU A 227 34.77 8.83 7.31
C LEU A 227 35.48 9.58 8.46
N SER A 228 34.88 10.66 8.97
CA SER A 228 35.38 11.40 10.14
C SER A 228 35.27 10.59 11.44
N LYS A 229 34.22 9.75 11.55
CA LYS A 229 34.01 8.81 12.67
C LYS A 229 34.96 7.60 12.62
N GLY A 230 35.62 7.37 11.49
CA GLY A 230 36.55 6.26 11.27
C GLY A 230 35.91 5.02 10.64
N ASP A 231 34.59 4.99 10.46
CA ASP A 231 33.87 3.87 9.85
C ASP A 231 33.93 3.93 8.32
N CYS A 232 35.09 3.55 7.78
CA CYS A 232 35.37 3.61 6.34
C CYS A 232 34.43 2.73 5.50
N ARG A 233 33.91 1.63 6.07
CA ARG A 233 32.95 0.74 5.39
C ARG A 233 31.58 1.38 5.17
N LEU A 234 31.07 2.13 6.15
CA LEU A 234 29.81 2.88 6.01
C LEU A 234 29.99 4.09 5.09
N ALA A 235 31.14 4.76 5.17
CA ALA A 235 31.50 5.82 4.24
C ALA A 235 31.52 5.32 2.78
N LEU A 236 32.15 4.16 2.54
CA LEU A 236 32.20 3.52 1.22
C LEU A 236 30.79 3.22 0.69
N ARG A 237 29.88 2.73 1.54
CA ARG A 237 28.49 2.47 1.16
C ARG A 237 27.73 3.73 0.79
N ALA A 238 27.88 4.80 1.57
CA ALA A 238 27.27 6.09 1.24
C ALA A 238 27.79 6.63 -0.11
N LEU A 239 29.09 6.52 -0.40
CA LEU A 239 29.64 6.90 -1.71
C LEU A 239 29.11 6.03 -2.85
N TYR A 240 28.93 4.73 -2.64
CA TYR A 240 28.34 3.86 -3.65
C TYR A 240 26.91 4.27 -3.99
N LEU A 241 26.08 4.57 -2.98
CA LEU A 241 24.73 5.09 -3.17
C LEU A 241 24.74 6.45 -3.87
N ALA A 242 25.69 7.34 -3.56
CA ALA A 242 25.88 8.60 -4.27
C ALA A 242 26.16 8.36 -5.76
N GLY A 243 27.08 7.44 -6.09
CA GLY A 243 27.41 7.09 -7.48
C GLY A 243 26.23 6.51 -8.25
N LEU A 244 25.45 5.62 -7.63
CA LEU A 244 24.23 5.07 -8.23
C LEU A 244 23.15 6.14 -8.44
N ASN A 245 22.98 7.07 -7.48
CA ASN A 245 22.05 8.17 -7.60
C ASN A 245 22.41 9.07 -8.80
N TYR A 246 23.68 9.48 -8.90
CA TYR A 246 24.20 10.29 -10.01
C TYR A 246 23.95 9.65 -11.39
N LEU A 247 24.26 8.36 -11.52
CA LEU A 247 24.03 7.61 -12.77
C LEU A 247 22.52 7.39 -13.03
N GLY A 248 21.72 7.31 -11.97
CA GLY A 248 20.27 7.23 -12.03
C GLY A 248 19.63 8.50 -12.58
N GLU A 249 20.03 9.67 -12.08
CA GLU A 249 19.54 10.97 -12.53
C GLU A 249 19.84 11.23 -14.00
N ARG A 250 20.98 10.74 -14.51
CA ARG A 250 21.36 10.82 -15.93
C ARG A 250 20.75 9.71 -16.80
N GLY A 251 19.93 8.82 -16.23
CA GLY A 251 19.29 7.72 -16.96
C GLY A 251 20.25 6.62 -17.43
N VAL A 252 21.51 6.63 -16.98
CA VAL A 252 22.50 5.58 -17.28
C VAL A 252 22.16 4.29 -16.54
N VAL A 253 21.54 4.41 -15.37
CA VAL A 253 21.09 3.29 -14.55
C VAL A 253 19.63 3.50 -14.16
N SER A 254 18.85 2.42 -14.04
CA SER A 254 17.53 2.47 -13.40
C SER A 254 17.62 1.90 -11.99
N ILE A 255 17.45 2.73 -10.98
CA ILE A 255 17.52 2.34 -9.58
C ILE A 255 16.31 1.45 -9.24
N ARG A 256 16.57 0.22 -8.76
CA ARG A 256 15.54 -0.73 -8.32
C ARG A 256 16.08 -1.52 -7.14
N ARG A 257 15.23 -1.76 -6.14
CA ARG A 257 15.61 -2.50 -4.92
C ARG A 257 16.20 -3.89 -5.19
N TRP A 258 15.68 -4.60 -6.19
CA TRP A 258 16.07 -5.99 -6.47
C TRP A 258 17.32 -6.12 -7.36
N LYS A 259 17.92 -5.02 -7.82
CA LYS A 259 19.07 -5.06 -8.73
C LYS A 259 20.39 -5.27 -7.98
N SER A 260 21.22 -6.16 -8.54
CA SER A 260 22.58 -6.43 -8.08
C SER A 260 23.62 -5.52 -8.73
N GLY A 261 24.85 -5.53 -8.22
CA GLY A 261 26.01 -4.85 -8.85
C GLY A 261 26.26 -5.29 -10.29
N LEU A 262 26.04 -6.58 -10.59
CA LEU A 262 26.13 -7.13 -11.95
C LEU A 262 25.06 -6.56 -12.89
N ASP A 263 23.83 -6.38 -12.41
CA ASP A 263 22.74 -5.80 -13.21
C ASP A 263 23.04 -4.35 -13.57
N TYR A 264 23.57 -3.59 -12.60
CA TYR A 264 24.01 -2.22 -12.84
C TYR A 264 25.16 -2.15 -13.83
N ARG A 265 26.15 -3.05 -13.73
CA ARG A 265 27.27 -3.11 -14.69
C ARG A 265 26.78 -3.35 -16.12
N ARG A 266 25.91 -4.34 -16.32
CA ARG A 266 25.32 -4.64 -17.64
C ARG A 266 24.50 -3.47 -18.19
N GLU A 267 23.79 -2.76 -17.32
CA GLU A 267 23.00 -1.59 -17.73
C GLU A 267 23.90 -0.43 -18.18
N VAL A 268 24.96 -0.15 -17.42
CA VAL A 268 25.98 0.84 -17.79
C VAL A 268 26.61 0.47 -19.13
N GLU A 269 27.15 -0.75 -19.28
CA GLU A 269 27.73 -1.24 -20.54
C GLU A 269 26.79 -1.08 -21.74
N ARG A 270 25.49 -1.35 -21.55
CA ARG A 270 24.49 -1.23 -22.61
C ARG A 270 24.20 0.24 -22.96
N ARG A 271 24.09 1.12 -21.97
CA ARG A 271 23.61 2.50 -22.13
C ARG A 271 24.71 3.51 -22.40
N THR A 272 25.98 3.20 -22.13
CA THR A 272 27.13 4.08 -22.39
C THR A 272 27.95 3.66 -23.59
N ARG A 273 27.33 3.13 -24.65
CA ARG A 273 28.04 2.79 -25.91
C ARG A 273 28.71 4.00 -26.57
N ALA A 274 28.16 5.20 -26.35
CA ALA A 274 28.74 6.46 -26.81
C ALA A 274 29.95 6.92 -25.97
N THR A 275 30.13 6.36 -24.77
CA THR A 275 31.20 6.70 -23.82
C THR A 275 31.79 5.41 -23.23
N PRO A 276 32.54 4.64 -24.05
CA PRO A 276 33.00 3.30 -23.67
C PRO A 276 33.94 3.30 -22.46
N GLU A 277 34.54 4.44 -22.11
CA GLU A 277 35.44 4.60 -20.97
C GLU A 277 34.71 4.53 -19.61
N LEU A 278 33.40 4.82 -19.56
CA LEU A 278 32.66 4.88 -18.31
C LEU A 278 32.44 3.48 -17.69
N ALA A 279 32.17 2.47 -18.53
CA ALA A 279 31.84 1.12 -18.06
C ALA A 279 33.01 0.41 -17.34
N PRO A 280 34.27 0.47 -17.81
CA PRO A 280 35.43 -0.06 -17.08
C PRO A 280 35.64 0.59 -15.71
N VAL A 281 35.46 1.92 -15.61
CA VAL A 281 35.61 2.65 -14.34
C VAL A 281 34.52 2.25 -13.36
N PHE A 282 33.27 2.18 -13.82
CA PHE A 282 32.15 1.70 -13.00
C PHE A 282 32.40 0.27 -12.50
N THR A 283 32.88 -0.62 -13.37
CA THR A 283 33.20 -2.01 -13.03
C THR A 283 34.26 -2.10 -11.94
N ARG A 284 35.32 -1.29 -12.04
CA ARG A 284 36.38 -1.22 -11.03
C ARG A 284 35.84 -0.74 -9.69
N ASN A 285 35.01 0.30 -9.69
CA ASN A 285 34.41 0.85 -8.48
C ASN A 285 33.45 -0.15 -7.81
N VAL A 286 32.57 -0.79 -8.57
CA VAL A 286 31.69 -1.86 -8.05
C VAL A 286 32.51 -2.97 -7.41
N ALA A 287 33.64 -3.38 -8.01
CA ALA A 287 34.51 -4.39 -7.43
C ALA A 287 35.17 -3.94 -6.10
N ILE A 288 35.52 -2.66 -5.95
CA ILE A 288 36.00 -2.11 -4.67
C ILE A 288 34.87 -2.17 -3.62
N PHE A 289 33.67 -1.72 -3.99
CA PHE A 289 32.51 -1.77 -3.10
C PHE A 289 32.14 -3.20 -2.68
N GLU A 290 32.03 -4.14 -3.62
CA GLU A 290 31.67 -5.53 -3.33
C GLU A 290 32.70 -6.21 -2.43
N ARG A 291 34.00 -5.96 -2.64
CA ARG A 291 35.06 -6.50 -1.79
C ARG A 291 35.03 -5.96 -0.36
N GLY A 292 34.75 -4.66 -0.20
CA GLY A 292 34.69 -4.01 1.11
C GLY A 292 33.38 -4.21 1.87
N TRP A 293 32.25 -4.30 1.15
CA TRP A 293 30.92 -4.40 1.74
C TRP A 293 30.45 -5.84 1.92
N TYR A 294 30.65 -6.71 0.93
CA TYR A 294 30.24 -8.12 1.01
C TYR A 294 31.41 -9.06 1.29
N GLY A 295 32.62 -8.67 0.90
CA GLY A 295 33.84 -9.41 1.20
C GLY A 295 34.35 -9.22 2.63
N ARG A 296 35.40 -9.96 2.97
CA ARG A 296 36.13 -9.85 4.25
C ARG A 296 37.35 -8.93 4.17
N HIS A 297 37.40 -8.04 3.19
CA HIS A 297 38.52 -7.12 3.03
C HIS A 297 38.39 -5.95 4.00
N ALA A 298 39.49 -5.58 4.66
CA ALA A 298 39.54 -4.35 5.43
C ALA A 298 39.33 -3.15 4.50
N VAL A 299 38.45 -2.24 4.90
CA VAL A 299 38.23 -0.97 4.20
C VAL A 299 38.92 0.11 5.02
N ASP A 300 39.96 0.69 4.45
CA ASP A 300 40.69 1.82 5.02
C ASP A 300 40.35 3.12 4.27
N ARG A 301 40.94 4.23 4.73
CA ARG A 301 40.72 5.54 4.12
C ARG A 301 41.23 5.58 2.67
N GLU A 302 42.34 4.90 2.37
CA GLU A 302 42.89 4.80 1.01
C GLU A 302 41.90 4.13 0.05
N THR A 303 41.22 3.06 0.50
CA THR A 303 40.18 2.38 -0.29
C THR A 303 38.99 3.30 -0.59
N VAL A 304 38.56 4.11 0.39
CA VAL A 304 37.48 5.09 0.22
C VAL A 304 37.89 6.20 -0.76
N GLU A 305 39.13 6.69 -0.65
CA GLU A 305 39.68 7.71 -1.54
C GLU A 305 39.84 7.18 -2.98
N ALA A 306 40.32 5.96 -3.17
CA ALA A 306 40.40 5.30 -4.47
C ALA A 306 39.01 5.13 -5.11
N PHE A 307 38.00 4.77 -4.31
CA PHE A 307 36.62 4.69 -4.77
C PHE A 307 36.09 6.08 -5.19
N ALA A 308 36.32 7.11 -4.38
CA ALA A 308 35.92 8.48 -4.66
C ALA A 308 36.60 9.04 -5.93
N ALA A 309 37.88 8.74 -6.14
CA ALA A 309 38.60 9.11 -7.36
C ALA A 309 37.97 8.47 -8.61
N GLY A 310 37.58 7.18 -8.53
CA GLY A 310 36.86 6.52 -9.61
C GLY A 310 35.47 7.13 -9.87
N LEU A 311 34.76 7.60 -8.84
CA LEU A 311 33.49 8.32 -9.03
C LEU A 311 33.73 9.63 -9.81
N MET A 312 34.75 10.39 -9.45
CA MET A 312 35.10 11.63 -10.14
C MET A 312 35.49 11.37 -11.60
N GLU A 313 36.27 10.32 -11.87
CA GLU A 313 36.62 9.91 -13.23
C GLU A 313 35.36 9.57 -14.06
N MET A 314 34.40 8.83 -13.49
CA MET A 314 33.13 8.56 -14.18
C MET A 314 32.35 9.83 -14.49
N LYS A 315 32.35 10.81 -13.59
CA LYS A 315 31.69 12.10 -13.82
C LYS A 315 32.30 12.84 -15.01
N THR A 316 33.63 12.88 -15.07
CA THR A 316 34.35 13.49 -16.20
C THR A 316 34.00 12.84 -17.53
N TYR A 317 33.89 11.51 -17.59
CA TYR A 317 33.47 10.83 -18.83
C TYR A 317 31.99 11.08 -19.15
N ALA A 318 31.11 11.10 -18.14
CA ALA A 318 29.68 11.34 -18.33
C ALA A 318 29.35 12.78 -18.77
N GLU A 319 30.25 13.73 -18.57
CA GLU A 319 30.11 15.14 -18.98
C GLU A 319 30.67 15.44 -20.37
N ARG A 320 31.38 14.49 -21.00
CA ARG A 320 31.83 14.66 -22.38
C ARG A 320 30.61 14.55 -23.32
N PRO A 321 30.43 15.53 -24.24
CA PRO A 321 29.27 15.62 -25.11
C PRO A 321 29.16 14.47 -26.12
#